data_AF-A0A948ZR76-F1
#
_entry.id   AF-A0A948ZR76-F1
#
_cell.length_a   1.000
_cell.length_b   1.000
_cell.length_c   1.000
_cell.angle_alpha   90.00
_cell.angle_beta   90.00
_cell.angle_gamma   90.00
#
_symmetry.space_group_name_H-M   'P 1'
#
loop_
_entity.id
_entity.type
_entity.pdbx_description
1 polymer ?
#
loop_
_entity_poly.entity_id
_entity_poly.type
_entity_poly.pdbx_seq_one_letter_code
_entity_poly.pdbx_strand_id
1 'polypeptide(L)'
;MVGVIRARDVLFHPFTTIRCFGWQMFYRALRAGSERTFLSLLGETYFFKSADSEAVAIIRRCIDLELQARRIYETLTEITARTPAAAEFFAVLAQQEQEHADLLKLCLAASRRSGWKLGRFNPWRDYLPRLEQQMREAEYSASAVEGVDDALRLVVRIESSEINLVFRGAIAASNSAFTKRLGPFRNAVETHINYIVTQISRLAPNLTMVSRELRTRFSHSA
;
A
#
# COMPACT_ATOMS: atom_id res chain seq x y z
N MET A 1 1.68 -16.58 1.16
CA MET A 1 0.83 -15.45 0.73
C MET A 1 0.25 -14.82 1.98
N VAL A 2 0.86 -13.74 2.48
CA VAL A 2 0.45 -13.08 3.73
C VAL A 2 -0.55 -11.98 3.34
N GLY A 3 -1.80 -12.12 3.74
CA GLY A 3 -2.70 -10.97 3.75
C GLY A 3 -2.44 -10.15 4.98
N VAL A 4 -2.35 -8.83 4.79
CA VAL A 4 -2.04 -7.84 5.84
C VAL A 4 -2.91 -7.95 7.09
N ILE A 5 -4.15 -8.43 6.93
CA ILE A 5 -5.10 -8.62 8.01
C ILE A 5 -5.64 -10.05 7.91
N ARG A 6 -5.25 -10.90 8.85
CA ARG A 6 -5.78 -12.27 8.98
C ARG A 6 -7.20 -12.23 9.54
N ALA A 7 -7.96 -13.29 9.30
CA ALA A 7 -9.29 -13.42 9.87
C ALA A 7 -9.29 -13.34 11.41
N ARG A 8 -8.21 -13.77 12.08
CA ARG A 8 -8.08 -13.65 13.54
C ARG A 8 -7.86 -12.22 14.02
N ASP A 9 -7.16 -11.38 13.26
CA ASP A 9 -6.88 -9.99 13.65
C ASP A 9 -8.18 -9.20 13.81
N VAL A 10 -9.19 -9.48 12.98
CA VAL A 10 -10.51 -8.83 13.07
C VAL A 10 -11.36 -9.33 14.24
N LEU A 11 -11.05 -10.51 14.80
CA LEU A 11 -11.74 -11.06 15.98
C LEU A 11 -11.33 -10.35 17.27
N PHE A 12 -10.16 -9.71 17.31
CA PHE A 12 -9.78 -8.82 18.41
C PHE A 12 -10.56 -7.48 18.40
N HIS A 13 -11.34 -7.22 17.34
CA HIS A 13 -12.13 -6.00 17.18
C HIS A 13 -13.60 -6.30 16.78
N PRO A 14 -14.32 -7.16 17.51
CA PRO A 14 -15.59 -7.74 17.07
C PRO A 14 -16.63 -6.67 16.77
N PHE A 15 -16.82 -5.70 17.67
CA PHE A 15 -17.77 -4.60 17.48
C PHE A 15 -17.45 -3.74 16.26
N THR A 16 -16.17 -3.44 16.02
CA THR A 16 -15.74 -2.65 14.86
C THR A 16 -16.01 -3.41 13.57
N THR A 17 -15.68 -4.70 13.53
CA THR A 17 -15.90 -5.58 12.39
C THR A 17 -17.39 -5.71 12.07
N ILE A 18 -18.24 -5.98 13.07
CA ILE A 18 -19.70 -6.09 12.88
C ILE A 18 -20.29 -4.77 12.39
N ARG A 19 -19.85 -3.62 12.94
CA ARG A 19 -20.36 -2.31 12.52
C ARG A 19 -20.03 -2.01 11.07
N CYS A 20 -18.78 -2.24 10.67
CA CYS A 20 -18.29 -1.94 9.32
C CYS A 20 -18.76 -2.94 8.25
N PHE A 21 -18.83 -4.23 8.59
CA PHE A 21 -19.02 -5.31 7.61
C PHE A 21 -20.25 -6.20 7.87
N GLY A 22 -20.92 -6.03 9.01
CA GLY A 22 -22.09 -6.82 9.40
C GLY A 22 -21.78 -8.14 10.08
N TRP A 23 -22.81 -8.72 10.71
CA TRP A 23 -22.74 -10.00 11.42
C TRP A 23 -22.28 -11.16 10.54
N GLN A 24 -22.77 -11.22 9.29
CA GLN A 24 -22.40 -12.28 8.36
C GLN A 24 -20.89 -12.37 8.14
N MET A 25 -20.21 -11.21 8.01
CA MET A 25 -18.77 -11.17 7.82
C MET A 25 -18.02 -11.59 9.10
N PHE A 26 -18.51 -11.17 10.26
CA PHE A 26 -17.94 -11.58 11.54
C PHE A 26 -18.01 -13.10 11.73
N TYR A 27 -19.16 -13.73 11.48
CA TYR A 27 -19.29 -15.19 11.58
C TYR A 27 -18.42 -15.94 10.56
N ARG A 28 -18.26 -15.39 9.35
CA ARG A 28 -17.32 -15.95 8.36
C ARG A 28 -15.89 -15.89 8.86
N ALA A 29 -15.46 -14.76 9.42
CA ALA A 29 -14.13 -14.62 10.01
C ALA A 29 -13.91 -15.59 11.19
N LEU A 30 -14.93 -15.80 12.02
CA LEU A 30 -14.88 -16.77 13.14
C LEU A 30 -14.67 -18.21 12.66
N ARG A 31 -15.31 -18.59 11.55
CA ARG A 31 -15.22 -19.93 10.96
C ARG A 31 -14.03 -20.09 10.01
N ALA A 32 -13.37 -19.00 9.64
CA ALA A 32 -12.25 -19.03 8.74
C ALA A 32 -11.01 -19.57 9.46
N GLY A 33 -10.29 -20.50 8.81
CA GLY A 33 -9.00 -20.99 9.31
C GLY A 33 -7.93 -19.90 9.38
N SER A 34 -6.81 -20.20 10.03
CA SER A 34 -5.67 -19.26 10.21
C SER A 34 -5.09 -18.74 8.90
N GLU A 35 -5.24 -19.50 7.83
CA GLU A 35 -4.65 -19.21 6.51
C GLU A 35 -5.47 -18.22 5.69
N ARG A 36 -6.70 -17.91 6.12
CA ARG A 36 -7.57 -17.01 5.36
C ARG A 36 -7.37 -15.55 5.74
N THR A 37 -7.21 -14.72 4.73
CA THR A 37 -7.13 -13.26 4.87
C THR A 37 -8.53 -12.67 4.95
N PHE A 38 -8.70 -11.57 5.67
CA PHE A 38 -9.99 -10.90 5.77
C PHE A 38 -10.47 -10.37 4.41
N LEU A 39 -9.54 -9.93 3.56
CA LEU A 39 -9.83 -9.49 2.20
C LEU A 39 -10.40 -10.64 1.34
N SER A 40 -9.86 -11.85 1.47
CA SER A 40 -10.39 -13.03 0.75
C SER A 40 -11.86 -13.31 1.12
N LEU A 41 -12.22 -13.15 2.40
CA LEU A 41 -13.59 -13.36 2.87
C LEU A 41 -14.55 -12.29 2.31
N LEU A 42 -14.08 -11.05 2.16
CA LEU A 42 -14.86 -9.96 1.57
C LEU A 42 -15.12 -10.18 0.09
N GLY A 43 -14.12 -10.66 -0.66
CA GLY A 43 -14.24 -10.96 -2.10
C GLY A 43 -15.38 -11.92 -2.43
N GLU A 44 -15.57 -12.95 -1.60
CA GLU A 44 -16.65 -13.96 -1.75
C GLU A 44 -18.06 -13.42 -1.52
N THR A 45 -18.20 -12.23 -0.93
CA THR A 45 -19.51 -11.66 -0.58
C THR A 45 -19.97 -10.54 -1.50
N TYR A 46 -19.29 -10.35 -2.64
CA TYR A 46 -19.55 -9.23 -3.55
C TYR A 46 -19.49 -7.87 -2.84
N PHE A 47 -18.68 -7.75 -1.79
CA PHE A 47 -18.58 -6.53 -0.98
C PHE A 47 -17.99 -5.35 -1.77
N PHE A 48 -17.51 -5.58 -2.99
CA PHE A 48 -16.93 -4.58 -3.89
C PHE A 48 -17.89 -4.06 -4.98
N LYS A 49 -19.17 -4.46 -4.98
CA LYS A 49 -20.17 -3.84 -5.89
C LYS A 49 -20.29 -2.35 -5.59
N SER A 50 -20.03 -1.52 -6.60
CA SER A 50 -19.79 -0.07 -6.45
C SER A 50 -21.05 0.71 -6.11
N ALA A 51 -20.89 1.68 -5.22
CA ALA A 51 -21.59 2.95 -5.32
C ALA A 51 -20.64 3.90 -6.05
N ASP A 52 -21.07 4.49 -7.16
CA ASP A 52 -20.24 5.44 -7.90
C ASP A 52 -20.18 6.75 -7.12
N SER A 53 -19.04 6.99 -6.50
CA SER A 53 -18.70 8.29 -5.92
C SER A 53 -17.27 8.65 -6.29
N GLU A 54 -17.00 9.94 -6.37
CA GLU A 54 -15.67 10.45 -6.70
C GLU A 54 -14.59 9.92 -5.73
N ALA A 55 -14.90 9.84 -4.43
CA ALA A 55 -13.99 9.27 -3.44
C ALA A 55 -13.63 7.81 -3.76
N VAL A 56 -14.58 7.00 -4.21
CA VAL A 56 -14.34 5.61 -4.63
C VAL A 56 -13.43 5.57 -5.85
N ALA A 57 -13.65 6.45 -6.84
CA ALA A 57 -12.82 6.54 -8.03
C ALA A 57 -11.36 6.93 -7.67
N ILE A 58 -11.19 7.91 -6.79
CA ILE A 58 -9.86 8.33 -6.31
C ILE A 58 -9.13 7.18 -5.62
N ILE A 59 -9.80 6.46 -4.70
CA ILE A 59 -9.18 5.35 -3.98
C ILE A 59 -8.80 4.20 -4.91
N ARG A 60 -9.59 3.94 -5.97
CA ARG A 60 -9.22 2.97 -7.00
C ARG A 60 -7.95 3.36 -7.73
N ARG A 61 -7.80 4.64 -8.10
CA ARG A 61 -6.56 5.15 -8.69
C ARG A 61 -5.36 4.98 -7.75
N CYS A 62 -5.54 5.20 -6.44
CA CYS A 62 -4.51 4.89 -5.44
C CYS A 62 -4.14 3.40 -5.45
N ILE A 63 -5.13 2.50 -5.48
CA ILE A 63 -4.89 1.04 -5.56
C ILE A 63 -4.08 0.70 -6.83
N ASP A 64 -4.43 1.31 -7.95
CA ASP A 64 -3.74 1.07 -9.23
C ASP A 64 -2.28 1.54 -9.19
N LEU A 65 -1.99 2.66 -8.50
CA LEU A 65 -0.63 3.15 -8.26
C LEU A 65 0.20 2.16 -7.43
N GLU A 66 -0.33 1.61 -6.34
CA GLU A 66 0.38 0.59 -5.54
C GLU A 66 0.64 -0.67 -6.38
N LEU A 67 -0.36 -1.10 -7.16
CA LEU A 67 -0.20 -2.25 -8.06
C LEU A 67 0.81 -1.98 -9.18
N GLN A 68 0.98 -0.73 -9.60
CA GLN A 68 2.00 -0.32 -10.55
C GLN A 68 3.39 -0.35 -9.92
N ALA A 69 3.56 0.20 -8.71
CA ALA A 69 4.81 0.09 -7.95
C ALA A 69 5.21 -1.38 -7.74
N ARG A 70 4.25 -2.25 -7.40
CA ARG A 70 4.47 -3.70 -7.32
C ARG A 70 5.10 -4.27 -8.59
N ARG A 71 4.51 -4.00 -9.76
CA ARG A 71 5.01 -4.51 -11.04
C ARG A 71 6.40 -4.00 -11.36
N ILE A 72 6.69 -2.74 -11.05
CA ILE A 72 8.04 -2.17 -11.20
C ILE A 72 9.03 -3.00 -10.39
N TYR A 73 8.72 -3.28 -9.12
CA TYR A 73 9.61 -4.06 -8.25
C TYR A 73 9.71 -5.53 -8.65
N GLU A 74 8.66 -6.13 -9.21
CA GLU A 74 8.73 -7.45 -9.87
C GLU A 74 9.73 -7.43 -11.04
N THR A 75 9.67 -6.42 -11.92
CA THR A 75 10.63 -6.25 -13.02
C THR A 75 12.06 -6.05 -12.51
N LEU A 76 12.27 -5.21 -11.48
CA LEU A 76 13.61 -5.01 -10.90
C LEU A 76 14.16 -6.28 -10.23
N THR A 77 13.28 -7.12 -9.67
CA THR A 77 13.67 -8.44 -9.14
C THR A 77 14.27 -9.31 -10.23
N GLU A 78 13.63 -9.37 -11.40
CA GLU A 78 14.11 -10.16 -12.55
C GLU A 78 15.44 -9.62 -13.10
N ILE A 79 15.54 -8.30 -13.28
CA ILE A 79 16.75 -7.64 -13.79
C ILE A 79 17.96 -7.89 -12.87
N THR A 80 17.73 -7.89 -11.56
CA THR A 80 18.78 -8.04 -10.55
C THR A 80 18.97 -9.47 -10.06
N ALA A 81 18.42 -10.48 -10.76
CA ALA A 81 18.49 -11.89 -10.37
C ALA A 81 19.92 -12.42 -10.17
N ARG A 82 20.93 -11.82 -10.81
CA ARG A 82 22.35 -12.16 -10.63
C ARG A 82 22.96 -11.65 -9.33
N THR A 83 22.25 -10.79 -8.59
CA THR A 83 22.65 -10.27 -7.29
C THR A 83 21.58 -10.64 -6.26
N PRO A 84 21.68 -11.82 -5.60
CA PRO A 84 20.60 -12.38 -4.79
C PRO A 84 20.05 -11.44 -3.73
N ALA A 85 20.93 -10.68 -3.04
CA ALA A 85 20.50 -9.73 -2.01
C ALA A 85 19.68 -8.57 -2.56
N ALA A 86 19.93 -8.13 -3.81
CA ALA A 86 19.16 -7.10 -4.47
C ALA A 86 17.82 -7.65 -4.97
N ALA A 87 17.83 -8.84 -5.61
CA ALA A 87 16.60 -9.50 -6.05
C ALA A 87 15.65 -9.78 -4.88
N GLU A 88 16.16 -10.28 -3.74
CA GLU A 88 15.37 -10.48 -2.52
C GLU A 88 14.78 -9.15 -2.02
N PHE A 89 15.56 -8.07 -2.01
CA PHE A 89 15.08 -6.75 -1.62
C PHE A 89 13.90 -6.28 -2.48
N PHE A 90 14.00 -6.34 -3.80
CA PHE A 90 12.90 -5.94 -4.70
C PHE A 90 11.69 -6.85 -4.58
N ALA A 91 11.87 -8.16 -4.37
CA ALA A 91 10.77 -9.08 -4.15
C ALA A 91 10.00 -8.73 -2.86
N VAL A 92 10.69 -8.33 -1.80
CA VAL A 92 10.06 -7.84 -0.57
C VAL A 92 9.31 -6.53 -0.81
N LEU A 93 9.88 -5.58 -1.57
CA LEU A 93 9.16 -4.34 -1.92
C LEU A 93 7.89 -4.63 -2.71
N ALA A 94 7.95 -5.49 -3.73
CA ALA A 94 6.76 -5.90 -4.48
C ALA A 94 5.69 -6.47 -3.55
N GLN A 95 6.07 -7.35 -2.62
CA GLN A 95 5.15 -7.88 -1.63
C GLN A 95 4.54 -6.77 -0.73
N GLN A 96 5.34 -5.79 -0.29
CA GLN A 96 4.85 -4.65 0.50
C GLN A 96 3.86 -3.77 -0.29
N GLU A 97 4.07 -3.54 -1.59
CA GLU A 97 3.12 -2.78 -2.40
C GLU A 97 1.81 -3.53 -2.66
N GLN A 98 1.89 -4.85 -2.79
CA GLN A 98 0.68 -5.69 -2.81
C GLN A 98 -0.12 -5.54 -1.50
N GLU A 99 0.59 -5.50 -0.37
CA GLU A 99 0.01 -5.30 0.95
C GLU A 99 -0.65 -3.92 1.09
N HIS A 100 -0.03 -2.86 0.58
CA HIS A 100 -0.63 -1.53 0.49
C HIS A 100 -1.90 -1.52 -0.36
N ALA A 101 -1.86 -2.10 -1.57
CA ALA A 101 -3.03 -2.21 -2.43
C ALA A 101 -4.20 -2.93 -1.72
N ASP A 102 -3.91 -3.99 -0.98
CA ASP A 102 -4.90 -4.76 -0.24
C ASP A 102 -5.47 -4.01 0.97
N LEU A 103 -4.64 -3.23 1.67
CA LEU A 103 -5.10 -2.31 2.71
C LEU A 103 -6.06 -1.26 2.12
N LEU A 104 -5.74 -0.67 0.97
CA LEU A 104 -6.63 0.30 0.32
C LEU A 104 -7.97 -0.32 -0.11
N LYS A 105 -7.98 -1.57 -0.61
CA LYS A 105 -9.22 -2.31 -0.89
C LYS A 105 -10.04 -2.54 0.37
N LEU A 106 -9.40 -2.89 1.49
CA LEU A 106 -10.06 -3.03 2.79
C LEU A 106 -10.62 -1.69 3.29
N CYS A 107 -9.86 -0.61 3.12
CA CYS A 107 -10.29 0.75 3.46
C CYS A 107 -11.55 1.13 2.66
N LEU A 108 -11.56 0.86 1.36
CA LEU A 108 -12.70 1.06 0.48
C LEU A 108 -13.93 0.30 0.97
N ALA A 109 -13.77 -1.00 1.26
CA ALA A 109 -14.85 -1.84 1.78
C ALA A 109 -15.38 -1.33 3.13
N ALA A 110 -14.49 -1.00 4.07
CA ALA A 110 -14.85 -0.54 5.41
C ALA A 110 -15.57 0.82 5.39
N SER A 111 -15.27 1.64 4.38
CA SER A 111 -15.84 2.98 4.23
C SER A 111 -17.23 2.97 3.58
N ARG A 112 -17.72 1.85 3.05
CA ARG A 112 -19.05 1.76 2.40
C ARG A 112 -20.19 2.25 3.29
N ARG A 113 -20.14 1.94 4.60
CA ARG A 113 -21.18 2.35 5.56
C ARG A 113 -20.90 3.65 6.30
N SER A 114 -19.62 4.02 6.42
CA SER A 114 -19.20 5.18 7.20
C SER A 114 -18.91 6.42 6.34
N GLY A 115 -18.84 6.25 5.03
CA GLY A 115 -18.54 7.29 4.06
C GLY A 115 -17.09 7.77 4.13
N TRP A 116 -16.86 8.92 3.50
CA TRP A 116 -15.56 9.55 3.36
C TRP A 116 -15.59 11.02 3.77
N LYS A 117 -14.44 11.57 4.16
CA LYS A 117 -14.26 13.01 4.39
C LYS A 117 -13.93 13.70 3.07
N LEU A 118 -14.95 14.11 2.32
CA LEU A 118 -14.77 14.63 0.94
C LEU A 118 -13.74 15.76 0.82
N GLY A 119 -13.69 16.70 1.76
CA GLY A 119 -12.71 17.80 1.75
C GLY A 119 -11.24 17.36 1.86
N ARG A 120 -10.94 16.10 2.20
CA ARG A 120 -9.57 15.56 2.24
C ARG A 120 -9.05 15.14 0.87
N PHE A 121 -9.91 15.00 -0.14
CA PHE A 121 -9.52 14.60 -1.50
C PHE A 121 -9.19 15.79 -2.41
N ASN A 122 -9.62 17.00 -2.05
CA ASN A 122 -9.43 18.19 -2.89
C ASN A 122 -7.98 18.40 -3.36
N PRO A 123 -6.95 18.24 -2.50
CA PRO A 123 -5.57 18.38 -2.96
C PRO A 123 -5.23 17.36 -4.06
N TRP A 124 -5.75 16.14 -3.98
CA TRP A 124 -5.32 15.04 -4.85
C TRP A 124 -5.89 15.11 -6.27
N ARG A 125 -6.92 15.93 -6.51
CA ARG A 125 -7.46 16.13 -7.86
C ARG A 125 -6.36 16.55 -8.83
N ASP A 126 -5.47 17.43 -8.38
CA ASP A 126 -4.38 17.96 -9.20
C ASP A 126 -3.10 17.12 -9.07
N TYR A 127 -2.85 16.51 -7.91
CA TYR A 127 -1.64 15.70 -7.69
C TYR A 127 -1.71 14.31 -8.34
N LEU A 128 -2.86 13.63 -8.31
CA LEU A 128 -2.96 12.25 -8.79
C LEU A 128 -2.61 12.07 -10.27
N PRO A 129 -3.10 12.90 -11.22
CA PRO A 129 -2.71 12.76 -12.63
C PRO A 129 -1.20 12.87 -12.84
N ARG A 130 -0.53 13.75 -12.08
CA ARG A 130 0.92 13.93 -12.14
C ARG A 130 1.65 12.71 -11.58
N LEU A 131 1.21 12.22 -10.43
CA LEU A 131 1.79 11.02 -9.81
C LEU A 131 1.62 9.78 -10.72
N GLU A 132 0.46 9.60 -11.33
CA GLU A 132 0.23 8.53 -12.30
C GLU A 132 1.16 8.64 -13.51
N GLN A 133 1.41 9.85 -14.00
CA GLN A 133 2.38 10.07 -15.07
C GLN A 133 3.80 9.70 -14.63
N GLN A 134 4.23 10.14 -13.44
CA GLN A 134 5.54 9.79 -12.88
C GLN A 134 5.69 8.27 -12.70
N MET A 135 4.64 7.57 -12.27
CA MET A 135 4.66 6.12 -12.12
C MET A 135 4.72 5.39 -13.46
N ARG A 136 4.02 5.88 -14.51
CA ARG A 136 4.17 5.36 -15.88
C ARG A 136 5.59 5.55 -16.40
N GLU A 137 6.19 6.71 -16.17
CA GLU A 137 7.59 6.98 -16.54
C GLU A 137 8.56 6.09 -15.77
N ALA A 138 8.30 5.82 -14.49
CA ALA A 138 9.06 4.88 -13.68
C ALA A 138 8.95 3.44 -14.18
N GLU A 139 7.74 2.99 -14.55
CA GLU A 139 7.52 1.66 -15.14
C GLU A 139 8.25 1.50 -16.47
N TYR A 140 8.20 2.52 -17.33
CA TYR A 140 8.99 2.55 -18.56
C TYR A 140 10.50 2.50 -18.26
N SER A 141 10.98 3.33 -17.32
CA SER A 141 12.39 3.40 -16.93
C SER A 141 12.92 2.07 -16.37
N ALA A 142 12.07 1.28 -15.71
CA ALA A 142 12.46 0.01 -15.07
C ALA A 142 13.06 -0.97 -16.08
N SER A 143 12.52 -1.02 -17.31
CA SER A 143 13.04 -1.88 -18.38
C SER A 143 14.42 -1.48 -18.92
N ALA A 144 14.84 -0.24 -18.68
CA ALA A 144 16.12 0.31 -19.13
C ALA A 144 17.21 0.31 -18.04
N VAL A 145 16.93 -0.29 -16.88
CA VAL A 145 17.88 -0.38 -15.76
C VAL A 145 18.98 -1.38 -16.10
N GLU A 146 20.24 -0.93 -16.04
CA GLU A 146 21.42 -1.75 -16.42
C GLU A 146 22.06 -2.47 -15.22
N GLY A 147 21.74 -2.05 -13.99
CA GLY A 147 22.33 -2.63 -12.79
C GLY A 147 21.67 -2.23 -11.47
N VAL A 148 22.23 -2.75 -10.38
CA VAL A 148 21.66 -2.58 -9.03
C VAL A 148 21.63 -1.11 -8.59
N ASP A 149 22.68 -0.32 -8.86
CA ASP A 149 22.71 1.10 -8.44
C ASP A 149 21.59 1.91 -9.11
N ASP A 150 21.36 1.71 -10.42
CA ASP A 150 20.27 2.35 -11.15
C ASP A 150 18.89 1.92 -10.63
N ALA A 151 18.73 0.62 -10.34
CA ALA A 151 17.52 0.07 -9.76
C ALA A 151 17.21 0.72 -8.39
N LEU A 152 18.23 0.88 -7.53
CA LEU A 152 18.07 1.51 -6.22
C LEU A 152 17.78 3.01 -6.33
N ARG A 153 18.37 3.71 -7.30
CA ARG A 153 18.01 5.12 -7.59
C ARG A 153 16.56 5.25 -8.05
N LEU A 154 16.08 4.30 -8.85
CA LEU A 154 14.68 4.27 -9.27
C LEU A 154 13.74 4.06 -8.07
N VAL A 155 14.06 3.16 -7.13
CA VAL A 155 13.31 3.01 -5.86
C VAL A 155 13.28 4.33 -5.11
N VAL A 156 14.43 4.98 -4.90
CA VAL A 156 14.46 6.26 -4.19
C VAL A 156 13.57 7.30 -4.88
N ARG A 157 13.56 7.35 -6.22
CA ARG A 157 12.70 8.25 -6.99
C ARG A 157 11.21 7.95 -6.78
N ILE A 158 10.81 6.68 -6.84
CA ILE A 158 9.42 6.24 -6.63
C ILE A 158 8.99 6.55 -5.19
N GLU A 159 9.78 6.17 -4.21
CA GLU A 159 9.42 6.29 -2.80
C GLU A 159 9.45 7.74 -2.30
N SER A 160 10.27 8.57 -2.94
CA SER A 160 10.27 10.02 -2.74
C SER A 160 9.14 10.73 -3.50
N SER A 161 8.35 10.03 -4.31
CA SER A 161 7.14 10.61 -4.91
C SER A 161 6.04 10.81 -3.86
N GLU A 162 4.90 11.35 -4.26
CA GLU A 162 3.75 11.50 -3.38
C GLU A 162 2.98 10.20 -3.12
N ILE A 163 3.38 9.03 -3.64
CA ILE A 163 2.65 7.77 -3.50
C ILE A 163 2.32 7.42 -2.03
N ASN A 164 3.33 7.46 -1.16
CA ASN A 164 3.18 7.22 0.27
C ASN A 164 2.28 8.26 0.98
N LEU A 165 2.26 9.52 0.48
CA LEU A 165 1.38 10.56 1.02
C LEU A 165 -0.07 10.34 0.60
N VAL A 166 -0.28 9.91 -0.65
CA VAL A 166 -1.61 9.56 -1.18
C VAL A 166 -2.17 8.35 -0.43
N PHE A 167 -1.36 7.33 -0.14
CA PHE A 167 -1.76 6.18 0.67
C PHE A 167 -2.22 6.61 2.09
N ARG A 168 -1.39 7.38 2.81
CA ARG A 168 -1.75 7.89 4.15
C ARG A 168 -3.00 8.76 4.10
N GLY A 169 -3.08 9.60 3.08
CA GLY A 169 -4.22 10.45 2.82
C GLY A 169 -5.51 9.63 2.66
N ALA A 170 -5.48 8.56 1.86
CA ALA A 170 -6.61 7.67 1.60
C ALA A 170 -7.14 7.05 2.90
N ILE A 171 -6.24 6.61 3.76
CA ILE A 171 -6.56 6.10 5.10
C ILE A 171 -7.18 7.19 5.98
N ALA A 172 -6.58 8.39 6.00
CA ALA A 172 -7.04 9.51 6.81
C ALA A 172 -8.42 10.06 6.37
N ALA A 173 -8.73 9.97 5.07
CA ALA A 173 -10.01 10.36 4.49
C ALA A 173 -11.15 9.40 4.86
N SER A 174 -10.84 8.15 5.24
CA SER A 174 -11.85 7.18 5.68
C SER A 174 -12.51 7.60 7.01
N ASN A 175 -13.84 7.49 7.07
CA ASN A 175 -14.57 7.61 8.34
C ASN A 175 -14.64 6.29 9.12
N SER A 176 -14.10 5.21 8.57
CA SER A 176 -14.17 3.90 9.19
C SER A 176 -13.28 3.81 10.42
N ALA A 177 -13.88 3.44 11.56
CA ALA A 177 -13.11 3.12 12.77
C ALA A 177 -12.22 1.89 12.59
N PHE A 178 -12.56 0.99 11.65
CA PHE A 178 -11.75 -0.17 11.32
C PHE A 178 -10.38 0.24 10.78
N THR A 179 -10.38 1.09 9.74
CA THR A 179 -9.16 1.61 9.11
C THR A 179 -8.29 2.37 10.11
N LYS A 180 -8.90 3.10 11.04
CA LYS A 180 -8.16 3.94 12.02
C LYS A 180 -7.55 3.17 13.19
N ARG A 181 -8.13 2.02 13.56
CA ARG A 181 -7.74 1.30 14.79
C ARG A 181 -6.74 0.18 14.53
N LEU A 182 -6.73 -0.39 13.34
CA LEU A 182 -5.89 -1.54 13.03
C LEU A 182 -4.44 -1.11 12.82
N GLY A 183 -3.54 -1.78 13.54
CA GLY A 183 -2.09 -1.56 13.48
C GLY A 183 -1.53 -1.54 12.06
N PRO A 184 -1.88 -2.50 11.19
CA PRO A 184 -1.33 -2.54 9.83
C PRO A 184 -1.58 -1.27 9.00
N PHE A 185 -2.73 -0.60 9.13
CA PHE A 185 -2.97 0.68 8.44
C PHE A 185 -2.07 1.81 8.95
N ARG A 186 -1.79 1.83 10.25
CA ARG A 186 -0.99 2.90 10.88
C ARG A 186 0.50 2.74 10.59
N ASN A 187 0.96 1.49 10.56
CA ASN A 187 2.39 1.19 10.56
C ASN A 187 2.93 0.84 9.16
N ALA A 188 2.06 0.62 8.16
CA ALA A 188 2.46 0.18 6.81
C ALA A 188 3.57 1.04 6.21
N VAL A 189 3.31 2.34 6.01
CA VAL A 189 4.28 3.25 5.39
C VAL A 189 5.54 3.41 6.23
N GLU A 190 5.44 3.45 7.56
CA GLU A 190 6.63 3.57 8.41
C GLU A 190 7.51 2.31 8.31
N THR A 191 6.90 1.13 8.33
CA THR A 191 7.60 -0.16 8.20
C THR A 191 8.25 -0.29 6.83
N HIS A 192 7.53 0.09 5.77
CA HIS A 192 8.00 0.15 4.38
C HIS A 192 9.23 1.05 4.23
N ILE A 193 9.12 2.32 4.62
CA ILE A 193 10.21 3.29 4.51
C ILE A 193 11.40 2.88 5.37
N ASN A 194 11.19 2.35 6.58
CA ASN A 194 12.29 1.88 7.42
C ASN A 194 13.02 0.69 6.81
N TYR A 195 12.29 -0.22 6.18
CA TYR A 195 12.87 -1.34 5.44
C TYR A 195 13.72 -0.84 4.27
N ILE A 196 13.17 0.03 3.40
CA ILE A 196 13.88 0.61 2.25
C ILE A 196 15.19 1.28 2.68
N VAL A 197 15.14 2.18 3.66
CA VAL A 197 16.32 2.94 4.09
C VAL A 197 17.41 2.04 4.65
N THR A 198 17.02 1.02 5.41
CA THR A 198 17.94 0.04 5.97
C THR A 198 18.61 -0.78 4.86
N GLN A 199 17.83 -1.26 3.88
CA GLN A 199 18.37 -2.09 2.80
C GLN A 199 19.20 -1.30 1.81
N ILE A 200 18.79 -0.09 1.41
CA ILE A 200 19.58 0.77 0.52
C ILE A 200 20.94 1.09 1.14
N SER A 201 20.98 1.43 2.42
CA SER A 201 22.25 1.73 3.11
C SER A 201 23.22 0.53 3.10
N ARG A 202 22.69 -0.70 3.05
CA ARG A 202 23.47 -1.94 2.95
C ARG A 202 23.90 -2.24 1.51
N LEU A 203 22.99 -2.10 0.55
CA LEU A 203 23.21 -2.52 -0.84
C LEU A 203 23.98 -1.47 -1.67
N ALA A 204 23.79 -0.18 -1.38
CA ALA A 204 24.45 0.94 -2.05
C ALA A 204 24.77 2.05 -1.04
N PRO A 205 25.89 1.93 -0.31
CA PRO A 205 26.27 2.90 0.73
C PRO A 205 26.36 4.35 0.23
N ASN A 206 26.70 4.55 -1.05
CA ASN A 206 26.70 5.84 -1.74
C ASN A 206 25.32 6.53 -1.76
N LEU A 207 24.22 5.78 -1.62
CA LEU A 207 22.85 6.30 -1.58
C LEU A 207 22.32 6.55 -0.15
N THR A 208 23.14 6.33 0.88
CA THR A 208 22.73 6.44 2.29
C THR A 208 22.17 7.81 2.66
N MET A 209 22.74 8.90 2.11
CA MET A 209 22.25 10.25 2.43
C MET A 209 20.86 10.48 1.86
N VAL A 210 20.65 10.11 0.59
CA VAL A 210 19.35 10.27 -0.08
C VAL A 210 18.28 9.38 0.57
N SER A 211 18.64 8.16 1.00
CA SER A 211 17.71 7.29 1.73
C SER A 211 17.36 7.85 3.13
N ARG A 212 18.28 8.54 3.81
CA ARG A 212 17.95 9.23 5.07
C ARG A 212 16.99 10.40 4.86
N GLU A 213 17.14 11.15 3.77
CA GLU A 213 16.20 12.21 3.40
C GLU A 213 14.78 11.67 3.13
N LEU A 214 14.69 10.48 2.53
CA LEU A 214 13.41 9.77 2.39
C LEU A 214 12.77 9.53 3.77
N ARG A 215 13.53 9.05 4.76
CA ARG A 215 13.00 8.84 6.13
C ARG A 215 12.50 10.14 6.76
N THR A 216 13.29 11.21 6.70
CA THR A 216 12.94 12.48 7.37
C THR A 216 11.65 13.08 6.81
N ARG A 217 11.41 12.95 5.51
CA ARG A 217 10.16 13.40 4.86
C ARG A 217 8.91 12.74 5.45
N PHE A 218 8.99 11.47 5.83
CA PHE A 218 7.84 10.71 6.34
C PHE A 218 7.71 10.67 7.86
N SER A 219 8.77 11.04 8.60
CA SER A 219 8.74 11.16 10.07
C SER A 219 7.91 12.36 10.56
N HIS A 220 7.81 13.44 9.78
CA HIS A 220 7.08 14.67 10.18
C HIS A 220 5.59 14.68 9.79
N SER A 221 5.14 13.62 9.10
CA SER A 221 3.78 13.53 8.54
C SER A 221 2.89 12.51 9.30
N ALA A 222 3.29 12.09 10.50
CA ALA A 222 2.54 11.17 11.37
C ALA A 222 1.98 11.95 12.58
#